data_AF-A0A535UB29-F1
#
_entry.id   AF-A0A535UB29-F1
#
_cell.length_a   1.000
_cell.length_b   1.000
_cell.length_c   1.000
_cell.angle_alpha   90.00
_cell.angle_beta   90.00
_cell.angle_gamma   90.00
#
_symmetry.space_group_name_H-M   'P 1'
#
loop_
_entity.id
_entity.type
_entity.pdbx_description
1 polymer ?
#
loop_
_entity_poly.entity_id
_entity_poly.type
_entity_poly.pdbx_seq_one_letter_code
_entity_poly.pdbx_strand_id
1 'polypeptide(L)'
;MLDRFRRFAAGAVLIEHSADAFDTRLIGRTSGEDFDADNIDTSRLAGKLWDLRDTIGLERLCAELGVTHRQPHHALADAEATAACFLELVVRGRERFGWRTLGDLLADGTPPVRPPAPTSSERRRRPRLPAAGTAVAVAVDGEDPAAPSR
;
A
#
# COMPACT_ATOMS: atom_id res chain seq x y z
N MET A 1 14.64 -17.47 13.31
CA MET A 1 13.59 -16.46 13.65
C MET A 1 12.34 -16.72 12.82
N LEU A 2 12.48 -16.86 11.51
CA LEU A 2 11.37 -17.08 10.57
C LEU A 2 10.53 -18.33 10.87
N ASP A 3 11.15 -19.46 11.21
CA ASP A 3 10.39 -20.68 11.60
C ASP A 3 9.58 -20.52 12.89
N ARG A 4 10.03 -19.64 13.79
CA ARG A 4 9.25 -19.31 14.99
C ARG A 4 8.03 -18.47 14.59
N PHE A 5 8.20 -17.52 13.68
CA PHE A 5 7.11 -16.72 13.16
C PHE A 5 6.11 -17.55 12.35
N ARG A 6 6.57 -18.43 11.44
CA ARG A 6 5.72 -19.37 10.67
C ARG A 6 4.86 -20.22 11.60
N ARG A 7 5.45 -20.80 12.66
CA ARG A 7 4.68 -21.57 13.65
C ARG A 7 3.69 -20.72 14.43
N PHE A 8 4.05 -19.49 14.78
CA PHE A 8 3.18 -18.57 15.49
C PHE A 8 1.96 -18.15 14.65
N ALA A 9 2.18 -17.90 13.37
CA ALA A 9 1.16 -17.42 12.44
C ALA A 9 0.44 -18.56 11.68
N ALA A 10 0.71 -19.83 12.00
CA ALA A 10 0.09 -20.96 11.32
C ALA A 10 -1.44 -20.94 11.48
N GLY A 11 -2.16 -20.93 10.36
CA GLY A 11 -3.63 -20.86 10.33
C GLY A 11 -4.21 -19.47 10.66
N ALA A 12 -3.37 -18.45 10.82
CA ALA A 12 -3.83 -17.07 10.99
C ALA A 12 -3.99 -16.36 9.65
N VAL A 13 -4.82 -15.32 9.65
CA VAL A 13 -4.86 -14.32 8.57
C VAL A 13 -3.90 -13.19 8.94
N LEU A 14 -2.98 -12.86 8.05
CA LEU A 14 -2.05 -11.76 8.27
C LEU A 14 -2.74 -10.42 8.00
N ILE A 15 -2.53 -9.47 8.91
CA ILE A 15 -2.98 -8.09 8.73
C ILE A 15 -1.75 -7.24 8.41
N GLU A 16 -1.81 -6.48 7.33
CA GLU A 16 -0.72 -5.61 6.90
C GLU A 16 -1.21 -4.23 6.45
N HIS A 17 -0.28 -3.28 6.39
CA HIS A 17 -0.46 -1.98 5.72
C HIS A 17 0.67 -1.82 4.71
N SER A 18 0.66 -2.67 3.68
CA SER A 18 1.79 -2.84 2.80
C SER A 18 1.32 -2.89 1.34
N ALA A 19 1.97 -2.12 0.48
CA ALA A 19 1.56 -1.99 -0.92
C ALA A 19 1.61 -3.36 -1.64
N ASP A 20 0.47 -3.80 -2.15
CA ASP A 20 0.30 -5.06 -2.88
C ASP A 20 0.77 -6.30 -2.08
N ALA A 21 0.57 -6.41 -0.77
CA ALA A 21 1.09 -7.53 0.04
C ALA A 21 2.63 -7.65 0.07
N PHE A 22 3.32 -6.52 0.24
CA PHE A 22 4.77 -6.50 0.32
C PHE A 22 5.34 -7.35 1.46
N ASP A 23 4.81 -7.22 2.69
CA ASP A 23 5.36 -7.91 3.86
C ASP A 23 5.20 -9.43 3.75
N THR A 24 4.00 -9.89 3.39
CA THR A 24 3.71 -11.32 3.15
C THR A 24 4.67 -11.93 2.13
N ARG A 25 4.96 -11.22 1.04
CA ARG A 25 5.94 -11.67 0.02
C ARG A 25 7.38 -11.65 0.53
N LEU A 26 7.76 -10.63 1.31
CA LEU A 26 9.10 -10.54 1.87
C LEU A 26 9.37 -11.74 2.80
N ILE A 27 8.38 -12.12 3.60
CA ILE A 27 8.40 -13.30 4.47
C ILE A 27 8.57 -14.58 3.65
N GLY A 28 7.76 -14.76 2.59
CA GLY A 28 7.87 -15.93 1.71
C GLY A 28 9.24 -16.04 1.04
N ARG A 29 9.72 -14.96 0.42
CA ARG A 29 11.06 -14.90 -0.20
C ARG A 29 12.18 -15.22 0.77
N THR A 30 12.10 -14.72 2.00
CA THR A 30 13.12 -14.97 3.02
C THR A 30 13.09 -16.42 3.52
N SER A 31 11.93 -17.07 3.46
CA SER A 31 11.77 -18.48 3.85
C SER A 31 12.22 -19.46 2.77
N GLY A 32 12.37 -19.01 1.52
CA GLY A 32 12.58 -19.90 0.37
C GLY A 32 11.33 -20.64 -0.10
N GLU A 33 10.19 -20.40 0.54
CA GLU A 33 8.88 -20.97 0.25
C GLU A 33 7.81 -19.92 0.48
N ASP A 34 6.73 -19.95 -0.31
CA ASP A 34 5.60 -19.06 -0.12
C ASP A 34 5.07 -19.18 1.33
N PHE A 35 4.64 -18.04 1.85
CA PHE A 35 4.01 -17.98 3.15
C PHE A 35 2.52 -18.22 2.95
N ASP A 36 2.09 -19.44 3.24
CA ASP A 36 0.71 -19.90 3.08
C ASP A 36 -0.19 -19.31 4.17
N ALA A 37 -0.56 -18.05 3.99
CA ALA A 37 -1.54 -17.36 4.81
C ALA A 37 -2.35 -16.39 3.97
N ASP A 38 -3.66 -16.39 4.18
CA ASP A 38 -4.52 -15.31 3.72
C ASP A 38 -4.07 -13.99 4.36
N ASN A 39 -4.29 -12.89 3.66
CA ASN A 39 -3.94 -11.57 4.14
C ASN A 39 -5.02 -10.51 3.89
N ILE A 40 -5.05 -9.54 4.79
CA ILE A 40 -5.90 -8.35 4.73
C ILE A 40 -4.99 -7.13 4.73
N ASP A 41 -5.18 -6.28 3.73
CA ASP A 41 -4.51 -5.00 3.59
C ASP A 41 -5.42 -3.88 4.12
N THR A 42 -5.01 -3.27 5.23
CA THR A 42 -5.74 -2.17 5.88
C THR A 42 -5.88 -0.94 4.98
N SER A 43 -4.98 -0.74 4.01
CA SER A 43 -5.13 0.34 3.03
C SER A 43 -6.31 0.12 2.08
N ARG A 44 -6.68 -1.14 1.81
CA ARG A 44 -7.86 -1.50 1.00
C ARG A 44 -9.16 -1.36 1.77
N LEU A 45 -9.18 -1.80 3.02
CA LEU A 45 -10.32 -1.56 3.91
C LEU A 45 -10.59 -0.05 4.05
N ALA A 46 -9.54 0.75 4.23
CA ALA A 46 -9.62 2.21 4.20
C ALA A 46 -10.13 2.74 2.86
N GLY A 47 -9.61 2.22 1.75
CA GLY A 47 -10.07 2.56 0.40
C GLY A 47 -11.56 2.33 0.21
N LYS A 48 -12.09 1.20 0.71
CA LYS A 48 -13.53 0.93 0.70
C LYS A 48 -14.32 1.86 1.62
N LEU A 49 -13.80 2.14 2.81
CA LEU A 49 -14.47 2.99 3.80
C LEU A 49 -14.65 4.43 3.32
N TRP A 50 -13.65 4.99 2.66
CA TRP A 50 -13.64 6.39 2.23
C TRP A 50 -13.72 6.59 0.70
N ASP A 51 -13.99 5.53 -0.06
CA ASP A 51 -14.05 5.58 -1.54
C ASP A 51 -12.80 6.20 -2.18
N LEU A 52 -11.63 5.76 -1.71
CA LEU A 52 -10.35 6.31 -2.17
C LEU A 52 -9.94 5.71 -3.51
N ARG A 53 -9.48 6.58 -4.42
CA ARG A 53 -8.90 6.17 -5.72
C ARG A 53 -7.47 5.68 -5.59
N ASP A 54 -6.74 6.20 -4.60
CA ASP A 54 -5.33 5.92 -4.35
C ASP A 54 -5.14 5.30 -2.96
N THR A 55 -4.05 4.55 -2.79
CA THR A 55 -3.67 3.94 -1.52
C THR A 55 -3.30 5.01 -0.50
N ILE A 56 -4.02 5.03 0.63
CA ILE A 56 -3.64 5.83 1.80
C ILE A 56 -2.42 5.21 2.49
N GLY A 57 -1.43 6.02 2.86
CA GLY A 57 -0.28 5.56 3.65
C GLY A 57 -0.58 5.48 5.14
N LEU A 58 0.21 4.68 5.88
CA LEU A 58 -0.05 4.36 7.29
C LEU A 58 -0.12 5.60 8.20
N GLU A 59 0.80 6.55 8.02
CA GLU A 59 0.81 7.78 8.82
C GLU A 59 -0.45 8.61 8.62
N ARG A 60 -0.91 8.73 7.37
CA ARG A 60 -2.17 9.41 7.06
C ARG A 60 -3.34 8.62 7.63
N LEU A 61 -3.36 7.29 7.50
CA LEU A 61 -4.41 6.45 8.08
C LEU A 61 -4.50 6.63 9.60
N CYS A 62 -3.36 6.64 10.29
CA CYS A 62 -3.31 6.89 11.73
C CYS A 62 -3.92 8.24 12.09
N ALA A 63 -3.58 9.30 11.35
CA ALA A 63 -4.14 10.63 11.57
C ALA A 63 -5.66 10.67 11.38
N GLU A 64 -6.19 10.07 10.32
CA GLU A 64 -7.64 10.00 10.02
C GLU A 64 -8.41 9.20 11.09
N LEU A 65 -7.77 8.17 11.68
CA LEU A 65 -8.40 7.30 12.67
C LEU A 65 -8.17 7.75 14.13
N GLY A 66 -7.32 8.76 14.37
CA GLY A 66 -6.93 9.19 15.72
C GLY A 66 -6.00 8.21 16.44
N VAL A 67 -5.27 7.38 15.69
CA VAL A 67 -4.31 6.39 16.21
C VAL A 67 -2.93 7.03 16.39
N THR A 68 -2.28 6.74 17.52
CA THR A 68 -0.91 7.21 17.78
C THR A 68 0.12 6.34 17.07
N HIS A 69 0.89 6.94 16.16
CA HIS A 69 2.05 6.30 15.55
C HIS A 69 3.34 6.75 16.25
N ARG A 70 3.85 5.95 17.19
CA ARG A 70 4.91 6.36 18.12
C ARG A 70 6.26 6.62 17.44
N GLN A 71 6.61 5.82 16.44
CA GLN A 71 7.92 5.88 15.79
C GLN A 71 7.85 5.34 14.35
N PRO A 72 7.46 6.16 13.36
CA PRO A 72 7.30 5.74 11.98
C PRO A 72 8.55 5.07 11.39
N HIS A 73 8.33 4.11 10.49
CA HIS A 73 9.38 3.37 9.77
C HIS A 73 10.18 2.39 10.63
N HIS A 74 9.72 2.12 11.85
CA HIS A 74 10.23 1.02 12.67
C HIS A 74 9.23 -0.13 12.62
N ALA A 75 9.67 -1.30 12.16
CA ALA A 75 8.80 -2.45 11.90
C ALA A 75 7.85 -2.80 13.06
N LEU A 76 8.31 -2.73 14.31
CA LEU A 76 7.46 -2.98 15.48
C LEU A 76 6.40 -1.87 15.65
N ALA A 77 6.78 -0.61 15.54
CA ALA A 77 5.87 0.53 15.68
C ALA A 77 4.85 0.58 14.53
N ASP A 78 5.28 0.28 13.30
CA ASP A 78 4.40 0.19 12.13
C ASP A 78 3.39 -0.96 12.29
N ALA A 79 3.81 -2.10 12.83
CA ALA A 79 2.93 -3.25 13.09
C ALA A 79 1.88 -2.94 14.18
N GLU A 80 2.28 -2.26 15.27
CA GLU A 80 1.35 -1.83 16.32
C GLU A 80 0.36 -0.80 15.82
N ALA A 81 0.82 0.19 15.04
CA ALA A 81 -0.05 1.19 14.42
C ALA A 81 -1.02 0.54 13.43
N THR A 82 -0.55 -0.40 12.61
CA THR A 82 -1.39 -1.19 11.69
C THR A 82 -2.47 -1.95 12.43
N ALA A 83 -2.13 -2.61 13.54
CA ALA A 83 -3.10 -3.35 14.36
C ALA A 83 -4.16 -2.41 14.97
N ALA A 84 -3.76 -1.25 15.49
CA ALA A 84 -4.70 -0.26 16.02
C ALA A 84 -5.62 0.31 14.93
N CYS A 85 -5.07 0.69 13.77
CA CYS A 85 -5.85 1.13 12.62
C CYS A 85 -6.83 0.05 12.12
N PHE A 86 -6.42 -1.21 12.09
CA PHE A 86 -7.29 -2.32 11.71
C PHE A 86 -8.52 -2.43 12.62
N LEU A 87 -8.35 -2.35 13.94
CA LEU A 87 -9.46 -2.38 14.88
C LEU A 87 -10.45 -1.23 14.65
N GLU A 88 -9.91 -0.03 14.44
CA GLU A 88 -10.68 1.18 14.13
C GLU A 88 -11.45 1.09 12.80
N LEU A 89 -10.86 0.45 11.78
CA LEU A 89 -11.51 0.16 10.50
C LEU A 89 -12.63 -0.87 10.66
N VAL A 90 -12.41 -1.94 11.44
CA VAL A 90 -13.44 -2.95 11.73
C VAL A 90 -14.63 -2.32 12.44
N VAL A 91 -14.41 -1.46 13.43
CA VAL A 91 -15.49 -0.76 14.15
C VAL A 91 -16.32 0.09 13.19
N ARG A 92 -15.68 0.93 12.37
CA ARG A 92 -16.40 1.79 11.40
C ARG A 92 -17.09 0.98 10.29
N GLY A 93 -16.48 -0.10 9.84
CA GLY A 93 -17.02 -0.94 8.77
C GLY A 93 -18.16 -1.87 9.19
N ARG A 94 -18.28 -2.20 10.49
CA ARG A 94 -19.41 -2.97 11.04
C ARG A 94 -20.77 -2.34 10.72
N GLU A 95 -20.87 -1.03 10.91
CA GLU A 95 -22.13 -0.30 10.70
C GLU A 95 -22.38 -0.06 9.21
N ARG A 96 -21.34 0.30 8.46
CA ARG A 96 -21.47 0.73 7.07
C ARG A 96 -21.54 -0.41 6.06
N PHE A 97 -20.81 -1.50 6.31
CA PHE A 97 -20.64 -2.61 5.36
C PHE A 97 -21.01 -3.97 5.94
N GLY A 98 -21.34 -4.04 7.24
CA GLY A 98 -21.73 -5.29 7.88
C GLY A 98 -20.57 -6.24 8.18
N TRP A 99 -19.32 -5.76 8.25
CA TRP A 99 -18.15 -6.59 8.58
C TRP A 99 -18.27 -7.20 9.98
N ARG A 100 -18.66 -8.47 10.08
CA ARG A 100 -18.84 -9.18 11.37
C ARG A 100 -17.92 -10.37 11.53
N THR A 101 -17.42 -10.89 10.42
CA THR A 101 -16.56 -12.05 10.35
C THR A 101 -15.26 -11.71 9.64
N LEU A 102 -14.27 -12.59 9.82
CA LEU A 102 -13.02 -12.50 9.07
C LEU A 102 -13.24 -12.68 7.56
N GLY A 103 -14.22 -13.49 7.17
CA GLY A 103 -14.61 -13.69 5.76
C GLY A 103 -15.12 -12.40 5.11
N ASP A 104 -15.89 -11.58 5.84
CA ASP A 104 -16.36 -10.29 5.33
C ASP A 104 -15.18 -9.34 5.07
N LEU A 105 -14.18 -9.35 5.97
CA LEU A 105 -12.99 -8.53 5.84
C LEU A 105 -12.08 -9.01 4.72
N LEU A 106 -11.96 -10.32 4.51
CA LEU A 106 -11.20 -10.90 3.39
C LEU A 106 -11.84 -10.50 2.04
N ALA A 107 -13.17 -10.55 1.93
CA ALA A 107 -13.86 -10.17 0.70
C ALA A 107 -13.53 -8.74 0.21
N ASP A 108 -13.21 -7.83 1.14
CA ASP A 108 -12.96 -6.41 0.85
C ASP A 108 -11.50 -5.98 1.01
N GLY A 109 -10.75 -6.67 1.86
CA GLY A 109 -9.40 -6.32 2.28
C GLY A 109 -8.31 -7.12 1.58
N THR A 110 -8.64 -8.17 0.83
CA THR A 110 -7.62 -8.97 0.14
C THR A 110 -6.86 -8.12 -0.89
N PRO A 111 -5.52 -8.10 -0.84
CA PRO A 111 -4.70 -7.39 -1.82
C PRO A 111 -4.83 -8.01 -3.22
N PRO A 112 -4.66 -7.22 -4.29
CA PRO A 112 -4.77 -7.73 -5.65
C PRO A 112 -3.70 -8.79 -5.91
N VAL A 113 -4.09 -9.88 -6.60
CA VAL A 113 -3.14 -10.88 -7.07
C VAL A 113 -2.19 -10.22 -8.05
N ARG A 114 -0.92 -10.08 -7.66
CA ARG A 114 0.11 -9.53 -8.54
C ARG A 114 0.67 -10.65 -9.43
N PRO A 115 0.79 -10.46 -10.75
CA PRO A 115 1.44 -11.44 -11.60
C PRO A 115 2.90 -11.67 -11.16
N PRO A 116 3.44 -12.89 -11.37
CA PRO A 116 4.80 -13.21 -10.99
C PRO A 116 5.81 -12.22 -11.59
N ALA A 117 6.84 -11.89 -10.84
CA ALA A 117 7.87 -10.99 -11.33
C ALA A 117 8.53 -11.61 -12.58
N PRO A 118 8.75 -10.85 -13.66
CA PRO A 118 9.35 -11.39 -14.88
C PRO A 118 10.72 -11.98 -14.60
N THR A 119 11.05 -13.12 -15.19
CA THR A 119 12.37 -13.74 -15.08
C THR A 119 13.50 -12.78 -15.48
N SER A 120 14.73 -13.05 -15.05
CA SER A 120 15.91 -12.27 -15.46
C SER A 120 16.08 -12.24 -16.98
N SER A 121 15.71 -13.34 -17.67
CA SER A 121 15.64 -13.43 -19.13
C SER A 121 14.57 -12.52 -19.74
N GLU A 122 13.38 -12.45 -19.16
CA GLU A 122 12.29 -11.59 -19.65
C GLU A 122 12.57 -10.10 -19.40
N ARG A 123 13.21 -9.76 -18.27
CA ARG A 123 13.66 -8.39 -18.00
C ARG A 123 14.69 -7.90 -19.01
N ARG A 124 15.62 -8.76 -19.43
CA ARG A 124 16.61 -8.44 -20.47
C ARG A 124 16.00 -8.28 -21.86
N ARG A 125 14.87 -8.95 -22.13
CA ARG A 125 14.14 -8.89 -23.41
C ARG A 125 13.16 -7.73 -23.53
N ARG A 126 12.84 -7.02 -22.44
CA ARG A 126 11.96 -5.86 -22.51
C ARG A 126 12.64 -4.72 -23.30
N PRO A 127 12.02 -4.18 -24.36
CA PRO A 127 12.53 -3.01 -25.04
C PRO A 127 12.64 -1.87 -24.02
N ARG A 128 13.79 -1.19 -23.98
CA ARG A 128 13.88 0.09 -23.27
C ARG A 128 12.96 1.06 -24.00
N LEU A 129 11.89 1.48 -23.33
CA LEU A 129 11.09 2.61 -23.79
C LEU A 129 12.04 3.80 -24.01
N PRO A 130 11.97 4.49 -25.17
CA PRO A 130 12.78 5.67 -25.38
C PRO A 130 12.46 6.69 -24.28
N ALA A 131 13.50 7.27 -23.68
CA ALA A 131 13.34 8.37 -22.73
C ALA A 131 12.51 9.46 -23.42
N ALA A 132 11.42 9.90 -22.79
CA ALA A 132 10.62 11.00 -23.29
C ALA A 132 11.54 12.22 -23.47
N GLY A 133 11.80 12.59 -24.72
CA GLY A 133 12.61 13.75 -25.04
C GLY A 133 11.93 15.02 -24.55
N THR A 134 12.67 15.83 -23.80
CA THR A 134 12.27 17.18 -23.43
C THR A 134 12.06 18.00 -24.70
N ALA A 135 10.80 18.22 -25.10
CA ALA A 135 10.47 19.21 -26.10
C ALA A 135 10.53 20.60 -25.44
N VAL A 136 11.61 21.34 -25.69
CA VAL A 136 11.68 22.77 -25.36
C VAL A 136 11.06 23.53 -26.52
N ALA A 137 9.85 24.05 -26.32
CA ALA A 137 9.27 25.05 -27.21
C ALA A 137 9.95 26.39 -26.93
N VAL A 138 10.74 26.88 -27.90
CA VAL A 138 11.28 28.24 -27.88
C VAL A 138 10.18 29.16 -28.38
N ALA A 139 9.54 29.89 -27.47
CA ALA A 139 8.73 31.04 -27.82
C ALA A 139 9.68 32.20 -28.10
N VAL A 140 9.62 32.75 -29.32
CA VAL A 140 10.27 34.00 -29.68
C VAL A 140 9.39 35.15 -29.19
N ASP A 141 9.95 35.96 -28.30
CA ASP A 141 9.32 37.12 -27.69
C ASP A 141 8.89 38.15 -28.74
N GLY A 142 7.60 38.49 -28.71
CA GLY A 142 7.02 39.64 -29.38
C GLY A 142 7.04 40.84 -28.44
N GLU A 143 7.70 41.90 -28.90
CA GLU A 143 7.72 43.31 -28.48
C GLU A 143 6.69 43.76 -27.40
N ASP A 144 7.24 44.27 -26.30
CA ASP A 144 6.54 44.88 -25.16
C ASP A 144 6.01 46.29 -25.47
N PRO A 145 4.74 46.62 -25.19
CA PRO A 145 4.21 47.97 -25.34
C PRO A 145 4.49 48.88 -24.12
N ALA A 146 5.00 50.07 -24.44
CA ALA A 146 4.79 51.35 -23.77
C ALA A 146 5.46 51.60 -22.39
N ALA A 147 6.51 52.44 -22.43
CA ALA A 147 6.98 53.19 -21.28
C ALA A 147 6.10 54.44 -21.01
N PRO A 148 5.84 54.81 -19.74
CA PRO A 148 5.15 56.05 -19.39
C PRO A 148 6.14 57.19 -19.08
N SER A 149 5.81 58.41 -19.49
CA SER A 149 6.32 59.61 -18.83
C SER A 149 5.38 60.81 -18.99
N ARG A 150 5.12 61.46 -17.85
CA ARG A 150 5.09 62.92 -17.76
C ARG A 150 6.53 63.41 -17.69
#